data_AF-A0A7J2PMP2-F1
#
_entry.id   AF-A0A7J2PMP2-F1
#
_cell.length_a   1.000
_cell.length_b   1.000
_cell.length_c   1.000
_cell.angle_alpha   90.00
_cell.angle_beta   90.00
_cell.angle_gamma   90.00
#
_symmetry.space_group_name_H-M   'P 1'
#
loop_
_entity.id
_entity.type
_entity.pdbx_description
1 polymer ?
#
loop_
_entity_poly.entity_id
_entity_poly.type
_entity_poly.pdbx_seq_one_letter_code
_entity_poly.pdbx_strand_id
1 'polypeptide(L)'
;FDRVIGSERFIECDTLLLSVGLIPENELTREAGAKISEMGGPVVDNNLQTTIEGVFACGNVLQVHDLVDLVTAEAKRAGFNAIEYVKERYGKEIGKKTQIKCHAGENVKYVKPDLINKANLSNDIIFTFRVKRPDRRIQIQFKDENNKVLYKKKRKYVIPSEMIELKLNLSELQIDPDCRNIEIEVIPRPEVLIEED
;
A
#
# COMPACT_ATOMS: atom_id res chain seq x y z
N PHE A 1 6.95 -5.43 -24.58
CA PHE A 1 6.78 -6.76 -25.21
C PHE A 1 7.15 -6.62 -26.67
N ASP A 2 8.23 -7.25 -27.09
CA ASP A 2 8.65 -7.23 -28.49
C ASP A 2 7.94 -8.35 -29.24
N ARG A 3 7.33 -8.03 -30.39
CA ARG A 3 6.66 -9.02 -31.23
C ARG A 3 7.71 -9.95 -31.86
N VAL A 4 7.45 -11.25 -31.84
CA VAL A 4 8.21 -12.22 -32.64
C VAL A 4 7.66 -12.17 -34.07
N ILE A 5 8.39 -11.53 -34.97
CA ILE A 5 7.98 -11.35 -36.37
C ILE A 5 7.76 -12.72 -37.02
N GLY A 6 6.62 -12.89 -37.71
CA GLY A 6 6.24 -14.13 -38.38
C GLY A 6 5.61 -15.20 -37.47
N SER A 7 5.47 -14.97 -36.16
CA SER A 7 4.80 -15.91 -35.24
C SER A 7 3.29 -15.66 -35.09
N GLU A 8 2.74 -14.74 -35.87
CA GLU A 8 1.33 -14.37 -35.83
C GLU A 8 0.44 -15.51 -36.34
N ARG A 9 -0.76 -15.65 -35.76
CA ARG A 9 -1.71 -16.70 -36.10
C ARG A 9 -3.11 -16.12 -36.08
N PHE A 10 -3.90 -16.50 -37.07
CA PHE A 10 -5.34 -16.30 -37.04
C PHE A 10 -5.98 -17.46 -36.26
N ILE A 11 -6.89 -17.14 -35.35
CA ILE A 11 -7.67 -18.13 -34.60
C ILE A 11 -9.13 -17.81 -34.88
N GLU A 12 -9.79 -18.66 -35.66
CA GLU A 12 -11.23 -18.56 -35.93
C GLU A 12 -11.99 -18.84 -34.64
N CYS A 13 -12.90 -17.95 -34.26
CA CYS A 13 -13.77 -18.13 -33.09
C CYS A 13 -15.08 -17.36 -33.25
N ASP A 14 -16.16 -17.95 -32.72
CA ASP A 14 -17.48 -17.29 -32.66
C ASP A 14 -17.59 -16.31 -31.48
N THR A 15 -16.74 -16.49 -30.44
CA THR A 15 -16.73 -15.66 -29.23
C THR A 15 -15.36 -15.70 -28.55
N LEU A 16 -14.90 -14.55 -28.08
CA LEU A 16 -13.65 -14.38 -27.32
C LEU A 16 -13.97 -13.99 -25.87
N LEU A 17 -13.50 -14.80 -24.92
CA LEU A 17 -13.53 -14.47 -23.48
C LEU A 17 -12.12 -14.15 -22.99
N LEU A 18 -11.92 -12.92 -22.52
CA LEU A 18 -10.63 -12.46 -22.00
C LEU A 18 -10.61 -12.57 -20.48
N SER A 19 -9.86 -13.53 -19.96
CA SER A 19 -9.56 -13.66 -18.53
C SER A 19 -8.27 -12.90 -18.17
N VAL A 20 -8.33 -11.57 -18.26
CA VAL A 20 -7.21 -10.68 -17.92
C VAL A 20 -7.29 -10.20 -16.47
N GLY A 21 -6.17 -9.70 -15.93
CA GLY A 21 -6.14 -9.16 -14.57
C GLY A 21 -7.01 -7.91 -14.41
N LEU A 22 -7.39 -7.63 -13.15
CA LEU A 22 -8.14 -6.44 -12.80
C LEU A 22 -7.20 -5.22 -12.65
N ILE A 23 -7.69 -4.07 -13.07
CA ILE A 23 -7.13 -2.76 -12.70
C ILE A 23 -8.20 -1.99 -11.92
N PRO A 24 -7.83 -1.15 -10.93
CA PRO A 24 -8.78 -0.27 -10.28
C PRO A 24 -9.44 0.66 -11.30
N GLU A 25 -10.78 0.67 -11.35
CA GLU A 25 -11.56 1.68 -12.07
C GLU A 25 -11.73 2.89 -11.14
N ASN A 26 -11.30 4.06 -11.58
CA ASN A 26 -11.20 5.27 -10.75
C ASN A 26 -11.57 6.54 -11.51
N GLU A 27 -12.39 6.43 -12.56
CA GLU A 27 -12.90 7.58 -13.32
C GLU A 27 -13.65 8.54 -12.39
N LEU A 28 -14.67 8.06 -11.66
CA LEU A 28 -15.45 8.89 -10.73
C LEU A 28 -14.59 9.49 -9.62
N THR A 29 -13.65 8.71 -9.07
CA THR A 29 -12.71 9.18 -8.03
C THR A 29 -11.85 10.34 -8.54
N ARG A 30 -11.38 10.24 -9.78
CA ARG A 30 -10.58 11.27 -10.45
C ARG A 30 -11.40 12.50 -10.79
N GLU A 31 -12.60 12.33 -11.34
CA GLU A 31 -13.52 13.42 -11.68
C GLU A 31 -13.95 14.22 -10.44
N ALA A 32 -14.11 13.55 -9.29
CA ALA A 32 -14.37 14.20 -8.01
C ALA A 32 -13.18 15.05 -7.51
N GLY A 33 -11.99 14.92 -8.11
CA GLY A 33 -10.80 15.69 -7.76
C GLY A 33 -9.82 15.00 -6.80
N ALA A 34 -9.98 13.69 -6.55
CA ALA A 34 -9.03 12.96 -5.73
C ALA A 34 -7.74 12.70 -6.51
N LYS A 35 -6.59 12.77 -5.82
CA LYS A 35 -5.32 12.38 -6.41
C LYS A 35 -5.28 10.87 -6.56
N ILE A 36 -4.87 10.42 -7.73
CA ILE A 36 -4.68 8.99 -8.04
C ILE A 36 -3.19 8.67 -7.93
N SER A 37 -2.86 7.56 -7.27
CA SER A 37 -1.48 7.07 -7.16
C SER A 37 -1.04 6.42 -8.46
N GLU A 38 0.26 6.16 -8.62
CA GLU A 38 0.82 5.54 -9.83
C GLU A 38 0.25 4.14 -10.13
N MET A 39 -0.37 3.49 -9.15
CA MET A 39 -1.03 2.18 -9.29
C MET A 39 -2.50 2.25 -9.72
N GLY A 40 -3.03 3.45 -9.95
CA GLY A 40 -4.39 3.65 -10.44
C GLY A 40 -5.47 3.75 -9.37
N GLY A 41 -5.16 3.51 -8.09
CA GLY A 41 -6.06 3.76 -6.95
C GLY A 41 -5.89 5.15 -6.34
N PRO A 42 -6.87 5.70 -5.59
CA PRO A 42 -6.72 6.98 -4.90
C PRO A 42 -5.56 6.97 -3.90
N VAL A 43 -4.91 8.13 -3.77
CA VAL A 43 -3.99 8.40 -2.67
C VAL A 43 -4.81 8.51 -1.39
N VAL A 44 -4.45 7.72 -0.37
CA VAL A 44 -5.15 7.71 0.92
C VAL A 44 -4.19 7.86 2.10
N ASP A 45 -4.71 8.38 3.20
CA ASP A 45 -4.03 8.32 4.49
C ASP A 45 -4.29 7.00 5.24
N ASN A 46 -3.65 6.82 6.42
CA ASN A 46 -3.82 5.64 7.26
C ASN A 46 -5.24 5.43 7.80
N ASN A 47 -6.14 6.39 7.60
CA ASN A 47 -7.56 6.27 7.92
C ASN A 47 -8.41 5.92 6.69
N LEU A 48 -7.77 5.63 5.55
CA LEU A 48 -8.40 5.36 4.26
C LEU A 48 -9.14 6.58 3.67
N GLN A 49 -8.88 7.78 4.19
CA GLN A 49 -9.42 9.01 3.63
C GLN A 49 -8.61 9.39 2.40
N THR A 50 -9.30 9.68 1.30
CA THR A 50 -8.68 10.19 0.08
C THR A 50 -8.15 11.60 0.28
N THR A 51 -7.56 12.19 -0.76
CA THR A 51 -7.18 13.62 -0.72
C THR A 51 -8.37 14.58 -0.71
N ILE A 52 -9.59 14.09 -0.93
CA ILE A 52 -10.81 14.86 -0.73
C ILE A 52 -11.27 14.65 0.70
N GLU A 53 -11.43 15.75 1.43
CA GLU A 53 -11.89 15.73 2.81
C GLU A 53 -13.28 15.09 2.93
N GLY A 54 -13.45 14.16 3.88
CA GLY A 54 -14.71 13.45 4.09
C GLY A 54 -14.98 12.30 3.12
N VAL A 55 -14.14 12.08 2.10
CA VAL A 55 -14.27 10.97 1.15
C VAL A 55 -13.27 9.88 1.46
N PHE A 56 -13.75 8.65 1.62
CA PHE A 56 -12.94 7.47 1.99
C PHE A 56 -12.98 6.44 0.87
N ALA A 57 -11.90 5.68 0.70
CA ALA A 57 -11.79 4.64 -0.33
C ALA A 57 -11.47 3.28 0.30
N CYS A 58 -12.07 2.22 -0.23
CA CYS A 58 -11.80 0.84 0.16
C CYS A 58 -12.12 -0.12 -0.99
N GLY A 59 -11.70 -1.38 -0.84
CA GLY A 59 -11.90 -2.44 -1.82
C GLY A 59 -11.09 -2.19 -3.09
N ASN A 60 -11.58 -2.76 -4.20
CA ASN A 60 -10.85 -2.77 -5.47
C ASN A 60 -10.66 -1.39 -6.13
N VAL A 61 -11.45 -0.39 -5.72
CA VAL A 61 -11.22 1.02 -6.06
C VAL A 61 -9.90 1.51 -5.47
N LEU A 62 -9.60 1.15 -4.20
CA LEU A 62 -8.34 1.52 -3.55
C LEU A 62 -7.17 0.69 -4.04
N GLN A 63 -7.32 -0.63 -4.02
CA GLN A 63 -6.32 -1.59 -4.45
C GLN A 63 -6.98 -2.96 -4.70
N VAL A 64 -6.48 -3.73 -5.66
CA VAL A 64 -7.02 -5.06 -5.96
C VAL A 64 -6.67 -6.03 -4.83
N HIS A 65 -7.69 -6.55 -4.16
CA HIS A 65 -7.56 -7.51 -3.07
C HIS A 65 -7.63 -8.96 -3.59
N ASP A 66 -6.90 -9.86 -2.92
CA ASP A 66 -6.88 -11.29 -3.27
C ASP A 66 -8.15 -12.04 -2.82
N LEU A 67 -8.74 -11.61 -1.70
CA LEU A 67 -9.87 -12.29 -1.05
C LEU A 67 -10.95 -11.28 -0.65
N VAL A 68 -12.22 -11.70 -0.75
CA VAL A 68 -13.39 -10.90 -0.35
C VAL A 68 -13.38 -10.55 1.14
N ASP A 69 -12.79 -11.41 1.98
CA ASP A 69 -12.65 -11.15 3.42
C ASP A 69 -11.79 -9.91 3.70
N LEU A 70 -10.72 -9.72 2.92
CA LEU A 70 -9.84 -8.56 3.05
C LEU A 70 -10.55 -7.28 2.61
N VAL A 71 -11.33 -7.34 1.52
CA VAL A 71 -12.20 -6.24 1.07
C VAL A 71 -13.18 -5.86 2.18
N THR A 72 -13.81 -6.85 2.80
CA THR A 72 -14.79 -6.65 3.87
C THR A 72 -14.15 -6.02 5.11
N ALA A 73 -12.96 -6.49 5.50
CA ALA A 73 -12.21 -5.93 6.62
C ALA A 73 -11.81 -4.47 6.35
N GLU A 74 -11.30 -4.16 5.15
CA GLU A 74 -10.93 -2.79 4.76
C GLU A 74 -12.15 -1.86 4.73
N ALA A 75 -13.28 -2.32 4.19
CA ALA A 75 -14.52 -1.56 4.15
C ALA A 75 -15.05 -1.23 5.56
N LYS A 76 -14.98 -2.18 6.50
CA LYS A 76 -15.34 -1.93 7.90
C LYS A 76 -14.46 -0.86 8.54
N ARG A 77 -13.14 -0.89 8.26
CA ARG A 77 -12.21 0.16 8.74
C ARG A 77 -12.55 1.52 8.14
N ALA A 78 -12.79 1.60 6.84
CA ALA A 78 -13.16 2.85 6.16
C ALA A 78 -14.45 3.44 6.73
N GLY A 79 -15.48 2.61 6.95
CA GLY A 79 -16.73 3.03 7.58
C GLY A 79 -16.54 3.54 9.01
N PHE A 80 -15.74 2.84 9.83
CA PHE A 80 -15.41 3.31 11.18
C PHE A 80 -14.69 4.66 11.16
N ASN A 81 -13.69 4.83 10.30
CA ASN A 81 -12.94 6.09 10.19
C ASN A 81 -13.82 7.24 9.67
N ALA A 82 -14.78 6.97 8.79
CA ALA A 82 -15.76 7.96 8.36
C ALA A 82 -16.65 8.44 9.53
N ILE A 83 -17.07 7.52 10.42
CA ILE A 83 -17.83 7.86 11.62
C ILE A 83 -16.99 8.74 12.55
N GLU A 84 -15.73 8.37 12.81
CA GLU A 84 -14.84 9.16 13.67
C GLU A 84 -14.58 10.55 13.08
N TYR A 85 -14.35 10.65 11.77
CA TYR A 85 -14.21 11.94 11.08
C TYR A 85 -15.44 12.84 11.27
N VAL A 86 -16.66 12.30 11.14
CA VAL A 86 -17.88 13.07 11.35
C VAL A 86 -17.98 13.57 12.79
N LYS A 87 -17.70 12.71 13.78
CA LYS A 87 -17.71 13.09 15.20
C LYS A 87 -16.69 14.18 15.52
N GLU A 88 -15.48 14.08 14.97
CA GLU A 88 -14.43 15.08 15.17
C GLU A 88 -14.75 16.41 14.50
N ARG A 89 -15.40 16.37 13.33
CA ARG A 89 -15.80 17.57 12.58
C ARG A 89 -16.93 18.35 13.26
N TYR A 90 -17.85 17.67 13.95
CA TYR A 90 -18.85 18.33 14.79
C TYR A 90 -18.21 18.84 16.10
N GLY A 91 -17.59 20.02 16.03
CA GLY A 91 -17.22 20.80 17.23
C GLY A 91 -15.76 21.23 17.34
N LYS A 92 -14.90 21.00 16.34
CA LYS A 92 -13.49 21.45 16.36
C LYS A 92 -12.99 21.91 14.98
N GLU A 93 -12.07 22.87 14.99
CA GLU A 93 -11.30 23.20 13.79
C GLU A 93 -10.41 22.03 13.39
N ILE A 94 -10.42 21.69 12.10
CA ILE A 94 -9.49 20.69 11.55
C ILE A 94 -8.11 21.34 11.46
N GLY A 95 -7.24 20.98 12.39
CA GLY A 95 -5.84 21.39 12.37
C GLY A 95 -5.12 20.92 11.11
N LYS A 96 -4.00 21.58 10.77
CA LYS A 96 -3.14 21.12 9.68
C LYS A 96 -2.69 19.68 9.93
N LYS A 97 -3.00 18.78 8.98
CA LYS A 97 -2.52 17.40 9.01
C LYS A 97 -1.02 17.39 8.71
N THR A 98 -0.20 17.06 9.71
CA THR A 98 1.21 16.74 9.49
C THR A 98 1.29 15.26 9.09
N GLN A 99 1.86 14.98 7.91
CA GLN A 99 1.85 13.65 7.32
C GLN A 99 3.25 13.16 6.99
N ILE A 100 3.44 11.84 7.07
CA ILE A 100 4.60 11.10 6.58
C ILE A 100 4.20 10.41 5.28
N LYS A 101 5.01 10.51 4.23
CA LYS A 101 4.77 9.84 2.95
C LYS A 101 5.34 8.42 2.96
N CYS A 102 4.58 7.46 2.45
CA CYS A 102 5.07 6.10 2.24
C CYS A 102 5.55 5.91 0.81
N HIS A 103 6.74 5.34 0.65
CA HIS A 103 7.35 5.07 -0.64
C HIS A 103 7.65 3.59 -0.81
N ALA A 104 7.48 3.12 -2.05
CA ALA A 104 7.84 1.78 -2.44
C ALA A 104 9.32 1.76 -2.88
N GLY A 105 10.16 1.07 -2.11
CA GLY A 105 11.58 0.89 -2.42
C GLY A 105 11.87 -0.42 -3.15
N GLU A 106 13.00 -1.05 -2.84
CA GLU A 106 13.46 -2.26 -3.51
C GLU A 106 12.43 -3.40 -3.46
N ASN A 107 12.15 -3.98 -4.64
CA ASN A 107 11.17 -5.04 -4.87
C ASN A 107 9.74 -4.77 -4.32
N VAL A 108 9.34 -3.53 -4.04
CA VAL A 108 7.96 -3.18 -3.67
C VAL A 108 7.28 -2.48 -4.83
N LYS A 109 6.17 -3.01 -5.32
CA LYS A 109 5.42 -2.44 -6.46
C LYS A 109 4.69 -1.16 -6.04
N TYR A 110 4.09 -1.16 -4.86
CA TYR A 110 3.38 -0.04 -4.25
C TYR A 110 3.13 -0.31 -2.77
N VAL A 111 2.74 0.70 -2.01
CA VAL A 111 2.34 0.57 -0.61
C VAL A 111 1.07 1.40 -0.35
N LYS A 112 0.20 0.88 0.52
CA LYS A 112 -0.90 1.62 1.14
C LYS A 112 -0.78 1.51 2.66
N PRO A 113 -1.14 2.55 3.42
CA PRO A 113 -1.56 3.87 2.93
C PRO A 113 -0.40 4.64 2.26
N ASP A 114 -0.72 5.63 1.44
CA ASP A 114 0.29 6.50 0.80
C ASP A 114 0.80 7.57 1.77
N LEU A 115 -0.03 7.92 2.76
CA LEU A 115 0.22 8.96 3.76
C LEU A 115 -0.11 8.44 5.16
N ILE A 116 0.65 8.89 6.15
CA ILE A 116 0.39 8.60 7.56
C ILE A 116 0.22 9.90 8.31
N ASN A 117 -0.90 10.07 9.00
CA ASN A 117 -1.12 11.19 9.90
C ASN A 117 -0.27 11.00 11.17
N LYS A 118 0.60 11.96 11.47
CA LYS A 118 1.47 11.89 12.67
C LYS A 118 0.70 11.80 13.99
N ALA A 119 -0.54 12.30 14.02
CA ALA A 119 -1.44 12.17 15.17
C ALA A 119 -1.90 10.72 15.43
N ASN A 120 -1.69 9.79 14.48
CA ASN A 120 -2.12 8.41 14.58
C ASN A 120 -0.95 7.42 14.74
N LEU A 121 0.26 7.89 15.05
CA LEU A 121 1.42 7.01 15.18
C LEU A 121 1.29 6.01 16.34
N SER A 122 0.52 6.33 17.38
CA SER A 122 0.23 5.42 18.50
C SER A 122 -0.80 4.34 18.18
N ASN A 123 -1.49 4.46 17.04
CA ASN A 123 -2.49 3.50 16.62
C ASN A 123 -1.82 2.42 15.76
N ASP A 124 -2.47 1.26 15.71
CA ASP A 124 -2.10 0.23 14.77
C ASP A 124 -2.42 0.67 13.33
N ILE A 125 -1.40 0.79 12.49
CA ILE A 125 -1.52 1.10 11.08
C ILE A 125 -1.34 -0.18 10.28
N ILE A 126 -2.26 -0.42 9.34
CA ILE A 126 -2.23 -1.58 8.46
C ILE A 126 -1.62 -1.17 7.13
N PHE A 127 -0.41 -1.65 6.89
CA PHE A 127 0.30 -1.51 5.64
C PHE A 127 -0.02 -2.67 4.72
N THR A 128 -0.38 -2.36 3.47
CA THR A 128 -0.61 -3.34 2.41
C THR A 128 0.25 -3.02 1.21
N PHE A 129 0.88 -4.03 0.63
CA PHE A 129 1.73 -3.86 -0.54
C PHE A 129 1.88 -5.15 -1.32
N ARG A 130 2.34 -5.04 -2.57
CA ARG A 130 2.74 -6.18 -3.41
C ARG A 130 4.18 -6.03 -3.86
N VAL A 131 4.85 -7.14 -4.13
CA VAL A 131 6.22 -7.13 -4.65
C VAL A 131 6.25 -7.00 -6.18
N LYS A 132 7.36 -6.51 -6.74
CA LYS A 132 7.54 -6.41 -8.20
C LYS A 132 7.87 -7.77 -8.83
N ARG A 133 8.69 -8.57 -8.14
CA ARG A 133 9.20 -9.87 -8.61
C ARG A 133 9.20 -10.91 -7.49
N PRO A 134 9.03 -12.20 -7.82
CA PRO A 134 9.12 -13.26 -6.83
C PRO A 134 10.54 -13.36 -6.27
N ASP A 135 10.66 -13.68 -4.98
CA ASP A 135 11.95 -13.84 -4.30
C ASP A 135 11.84 -14.79 -3.10
N ARG A 136 12.97 -15.33 -2.64
CA ARG A 136 13.07 -16.29 -1.53
C ARG A 136 14.07 -15.82 -0.48
N ARG A 137 13.86 -16.24 0.77
CA ARG A 137 14.72 -15.92 1.92
C ARG A 137 14.92 -14.40 2.07
N ILE A 138 13.81 -13.67 2.16
CA ILE A 138 13.80 -12.20 2.16
C ILE A 138 13.62 -11.59 3.55
N GLN A 139 13.90 -10.30 3.65
CA GLN A 139 13.55 -9.41 4.75
C GLN A 139 12.73 -8.25 4.21
N ILE A 140 11.54 -8.05 4.79
CA ILE A 140 10.79 -6.80 4.65
C ILE A 140 11.37 -5.81 5.64
N GLN A 141 11.67 -4.59 5.21
CA GLN A 141 12.12 -3.53 6.11
C GLN A 141 11.48 -2.19 5.81
N PHE A 142 11.38 -1.37 6.86
CA PHE A 142 10.89 0.00 6.78
C PHE A 142 12.05 0.91 7.17
N LYS A 143 12.38 1.89 6.34
CA LYS A 143 13.43 2.89 6.58
C LYS A 143 12.84 4.29 6.66
N ASP A 144 13.47 5.17 7.40
CA ASP A 144 13.20 6.61 7.29
C ASP A 144 14.00 7.25 6.14
N GLU A 145 13.86 8.57 5.96
CA GLU A 145 14.61 9.35 4.97
C GLU A 145 16.14 9.34 5.16
N ASN A 146 16.63 8.98 6.34
CA ASN A 146 18.05 8.90 6.67
C ASN A 146 18.62 7.48 6.51
N ASN A 147 17.85 6.57 5.90
CA ASN A 147 18.15 5.14 5.78
C ASN A 147 18.26 4.39 7.12
N LYS A 148 17.78 4.97 8.23
CA LYS A 148 17.68 4.25 9.51
C LYS A 148 16.58 3.20 9.37
N VAL A 149 16.92 1.95 9.66
CA VAL A 149 15.92 0.88 9.64
C VAL A 149 15.07 0.92 10.91
N LEU A 150 13.78 1.18 10.73
CA LEU A 150 12.78 1.31 11.78
C LEU A 150 12.16 -0.05 12.15
N TYR A 151 11.97 -0.93 11.16
CA TYR A 151 11.34 -2.23 11.34
C TYR A 151 11.92 -3.28 10.38
N LYS A 152 11.97 -4.54 10.81
CA LYS A 152 12.39 -5.69 10.00
C LYS A 152 11.50 -6.90 10.27
N LYS A 153 11.10 -7.61 9.21
CA LYS A 153 10.41 -8.90 9.31
C LYS A 153 10.92 -9.89 8.26
N LYS A 154 11.30 -11.08 8.70
CA LYS A 154 11.77 -12.15 7.81
C LYS A 154 10.58 -12.86 7.17
N ARG A 155 10.71 -13.25 5.90
CA ARG A 155 9.74 -14.11 5.20
C ARG A 155 10.47 -15.13 4.32
N LYS A 156 9.87 -16.33 4.17
CA LYS A 156 10.46 -17.42 3.39
C LYS A 156 10.43 -17.12 1.88
N TYR A 157 9.35 -16.53 1.40
CA TYR A 157 9.19 -16.14 0.00
C TYR A 157 8.16 -15.00 -0.13
N VAL A 158 8.13 -14.41 -1.31
CA VAL A 158 7.15 -13.41 -1.77
C VAL A 158 6.87 -13.65 -3.24
N ILE A 159 5.63 -13.40 -3.68
CA ILE A 159 5.23 -13.44 -5.09
C ILE A 159 4.34 -12.24 -5.43
N PRO A 160 4.38 -11.69 -6.66
CA PRO A 160 3.60 -10.49 -7.01
C PRO A 160 2.07 -10.65 -6.89
N SER A 161 1.58 -11.89 -7.06
CA SER A 161 0.14 -12.21 -6.98
C SER A 161 -0.40 -12.26 -5.55
N GLU A 162 0.44 -12.14 -4.52
CA GLU A 162 0.00 -12.10 -3.12
C GLU A 162 0.21 -10.71 -2.53
N MET A 163 -0.85 -10.18 -1.93
CA MET A 163 -0.76 -8.98 -1.12
C MET A 163 -0.16 -9.30 0.25
N ILE A 164 0.78 -8.48 0.68
CA ILE A 164 1.37 -8.54 2.01
C ILE A 164 0.64 -7.53 2.88
N GLU A 165 0.08 -7.98 4.00
CA GLU A 165 -0.48 -7.12 5.05
C GLU A 165 0.44 -7.14 6.29
N LEU A 166 0.80 -5.96 6.80
CA LEU A 166 1.56 -5.77 8.04
C LEU A 166 0.87 -4.74 8.92
N LYS A 167 0.59 -5.13 10.16
CA LYS A 167 0.04 -4.26 11.20
C LYS A 167 1.18 -3.78 12.09
N LEU A 168 1.40 -2.46 12.16
CA LEU A 168 2.51 -1.85 12.90
C LEU A 168 2.02 -0.66 13.73
N ASN A 169 2.51 -0.54 14.96
CA ASN A 169 2.41 0.66 15.77
C ASN A 169 3.71 1.47 15.60
N LEU A 170 3.62 2.62 14.93
CA LEU A 170 4.81 3.40 14.57
C LEU A 170 5.42 4.13 15.78
N SER A 171 4.65 4.41 16.82
CA SER A 171 5.17 5.02 18.06
C SER A 171 6.19 4.15 18.78
N GLU A 172 6.14 2.83 18.56
CA GLU A 172 7.07 1.85 19.14
C GLU A 172 8.41 1.76 18.36
N LEU A 173 8.52 2.39 17.20
CA LEU A 173 9.64 2.20 16.27
C LEU A 173 10.72 3.31 16.32
N GLN A 174 10.72 4.14 17.38
CA GLN A 174 11.69 5.24 17.55
C GLN A 174 11.83 6.13 16.29
N ILE A 175 10.69 6.47 15.69
CA ILE A 175 10.62 7.37 14.54
C ILE A 175 10.99 8.79 14.98
N ASP A 176 11.81 9.45 14.15
CA ASP A 176 12.14 10.86 14.35
C ASP A 176 10.85 11.72 14.28
N PRO A 177 10.59 12.62 15.24
CA PRO A 177 9.44 13.52 15.20
C PRO A 177 9.33 14.32 13.89
N ASP A 178 10.44 14.62 13.23
CA ASP A 178 10.51 15.36 11.98
C ASP A 178 10.43 14.48 10.74
N CYS A 179 10.43 13.15 10.89
CA CYS A 179 10.35 12.17 9.81
C CYS A 179 9.26 12.54 8.80
N ARG A 180 9.62 12.59 7.52
CA ARG A 180 8.71 12.96 6.42
C ARG A 180 8.46 11.81 5.47
N ASN A 181 9.33 10.81 5.44
CA ASN A 181 9.23 9.71 4.50
C ASN A 181 9.53 8.38 5.17
N ILE A 182 8.73 7.36 4.87
CA ILE A 182 9.03 5.98 5.20
C ILE A 182 9.08 5.19 3.91
N GLU A 183 10.19 4.50 3.69
CA GLU A 183 10.40 3.63 2.53
C GLU A 183 10.26 2.17 2.95
N ILE A 184 9.48 1.40 2.20
CA ILE A 184 9.28 -0.04 2.42
C ILE A 184 10.06 -0.79 1.35
N GLU A 185 10.90 -1.73 1.78
CA GLU A 185 11.70 -2.56 0.89
C GLU A 185 11.51 -4.04 1.20
N VAL A 186 11.68 -4.86 0.16
CA VAL A 186 11.78 -6.32 0.25
C VAL A 186 13.11 -6.73 -0.34
N ILE A 187 14.08 -7.01 0.53
CA ILE A 187 15.46 -7.31 0.15
C ILE A 187 15.84 -8.75 0.47
N PRO A 188 16.83 -9.33 -0.23
CA PRO A 188 17.42 -10.60 0.18
C PRO A 188 17.91 -10.53 1.63
N ARG A 189 17.69 -11.59 2.40
CA ARG A 189 18.21 -11.64 3.77
C ARG A 189 19.74 -11.74 3.69
N PRO A 190 20.48 -10.85 4.37
CA PRO A 190 21.93 -10.95 4.47
C PRO A 190 22.33 -12.34 4.99
N GLU A 191 23.34 -12.95 4.38
CA GLU A 191 23.96 -14.13 4.96
C GLU A 191 24.63 -13.74 6.27
N VAL A 192 24.46 -14.59 7.28
CA VAL A 192 25.33 -14.52 8.45
C VAL A 192 26.67 -15.00 7.92
N LEU A 193 27.61 -14.09 7.70
CA LEU A 193 29.02 -14.47 7.58
C LEU A 193 29.29 -15.30 8.84
N ILE A 194 29.64 -16.57 8.64
CA ILE A 194 30.04 -17.45 9.74
C ILE A 194 31.18 -16.71 10.44
N GLU A 195 31.01 -16.39 11.73
CA GLU A 195 32.13 -15.94 12.55
C GLU A 195 33.14 -17.09 12.52
N GLU A 196 34.32 -16.86 11.94
CA GLU A 196 35.44 -17.79 12.07
C GLU A 196 35.77 -17.87 13.56
N ASP A 197 35.65 -19.08 14.12
CA ASP A 197 36.00 -19.42 15.51
C ASP A 197 37.45 -19.04 15.87
#